data_AF-A0A239LXT5-F1
#
_entry.id   AF-A0A239LXT5-F1
#
_cell.length_a   1.000
_cell.length_b   1.000
_cell.length_c   1.000
_cell.angle_alpha   90.00
_cell.angle_beta   90.00
_cell.angle_gamma   90.00
#
_symmetry.space_group_name_H-M   'P 1'
#
loop_
_entity.id
_entity.type
_entity.pdbx_description
1 polymer ?
#
loop_
_entity_poly.entity_id
_entity_poly.type
_entity_poly.pdbx_seq_one_letter_code
_entity_poly.pdbx_strand_id
1 'polypeptide(L)'
;MAETPEYPTALGASTRETITLLGRDLAADVMGEVGFGELAFWLAAQRRPASGETRVFEAVLAALADHGFTPTAIVTRLTYLSAPDSVQGALAAGLLGGGSRFLGVTEDTGRFLHGVLASVEGGLPSDDAGWDALALRTLRVEREARRFVPGLGHHVHKDGDPRTPRLVEIATEEGLFGPHLSLFAAIGRVHPEVLGRTLPLNGAGVCGAALADLGLPLELLRGFALLARTAGLIGQLAEELRRPVGNEIFLSVDLNNRSIAPDPYTPTSTPTPGDRHG
;
A
#
# COMPACT_ATOMS: atom_id res chain seq x y z
N MET A 1 -48.25 2.31 -12.29
CA MET A 1 -47.26 1.69 -11.37
C MET A 1 -45.99 2.50 -11.51
N ALA A 2 -45.40 2.98 -10.42
CA ALA A 2 -44.07 3.58 -10.49
C ALA A 2 -43.08 2.48 -10.89
N GLU A 3 -42.19 2.77 -11.84
CA GLU A 3 -41.09 1.86 -12.18
C GLU A 3 -40.27 1.56 -10.92
N THR A 4 -39.92 0.29 -10.75
CA THR A 4 -39.03 -0.12 -9.67
C THR A 4 -37.65 0.48 -9.93
N PRO A 5 -37.03 1.17 -8.95
CA PRO A 5 -35.69 1.71 -9.13
C PRO A 5 -34.69 0.59 -9.43
N GLU A 6 -33.87 0.77 -10.47
CA GLU A 6 -32.78 -0.14 -10.83
C GLU A 6 -31.41 0.46 -10.46
N TYR A 7 -30.55 -0.37 -9.88
CA TYR A 7 -29.18 0.00 -9.49
C TYR A 7 -28.21 -1.03 -10.08
N PRO A 8 -27.74 -0.84 -11.32
CA PRO A 8 -26.93 -1.84 -12.01
C PRO A 8 -25.56 -2.00 -11.35
N THR A 9 -25.07 -3.24 -11.31
CA THR A 9 -23.73 -3.59 -10.82
C THR A 9 -23.15 -4.72 -11.64
N ALA A 10 -21.84 -4.67 -11.90
CA ALA A 10 -21.09 -5.74 -12.54
C ALA A 10 -20.50 -6.73 -11.50
N LEU A 11 -20.68 -6.48 -10.20
CA LEU A 11 -20.11 -7.29 -9.13
C LEU A 11 -21.08 -8.40 -8.70
N GLY A 12 -21.61 -8.30 -7.48
CA GLY A 12 -22.47 -9.30 -6.86
C GLY A 12 -23.95 -8.98 -7.00
N ALA A 13 -24.75 -9.99 -7.32
CA ALA A 13 -26.20 -9.96 -7.22
C ALA A 13 -26.72 -11.31 -6.73
N SER A 14 -27.83 -11.31 -5.99
CA SER A 14 -28.41 -12.53 -5.43
C SER A 14 -29.90 -12.60 -5.71
N THR A 15 -30.37 -13.79 -6.06
CA THR A 15 -31.78 -14.17 -6.11
C THR A 15 -32.05 -15.21 -5.01
N ARG A 16 -33.25 -15.81 -5.00
CA ARG A 16 -33.56 -16.90 -4.08
C ARG A 16 -32.76 -18.17 -4.41
N GLU A 17 -32.41 -18.38 -5.68
CA GLU A 17 -31.79 -19.60 -6.18
C GLU A 17 -30.32 -19.42 -6.58
N THR A 18 -29.89 -18.21 -6.92
CA THR A 18 -28.56 -17.95 -7.47
C THR A 18 -27.85 -16.79 -6.79
N ILE A 19 -26.52 -16.88 -6.71
CA ILE A 19 -25.66 -15.75 -6.36
C ILE A 19 -24.68 -15.61 -7.52
N THR A 20 -24.63 -14.44 -8.12
CA THR A 20 -23.68 -14.13 -9.18
C THR A 20 -22.57 -13.23 -8.69
N LEU A 21 -21.35 -13.42 -9.20
CA LEU A 21 -20.23 -12.52 -9.01
C LEU A 21 -19.53 -12.32 -10.36
N LEU A 22 -19.38 -11.07 -10.83
CA LEU A 22 -18.79 -10.78 -12.15
C LEU A 22 -19.54 -11.48 -13.29
N GLY A 23 -20.87 -11.59 -13.15
CA GLY A 23 -21.75 -12.30 -14.09
C GLY A 23 -21.59 -13.83 -14.11
N ARG A 24 -20.78 -14.42 -13.21
CA ARG A 24 -20.57 -15.87 -13.03
C ARG A 24 -21.43 -16.40 -11.90
N ASP A 25 -21.84 -17.67 -11.94
CA ASP A 25 -22.46 -18.28 -10.77
C ASP A 25 -21.39 -18.49 -9.68
N LEU A 26 -21.59 -17.89 -8.50
CA LEU A 26 -20.61 -17.94 -7.42
C LEU A 26 -20.38 -19.39 -6.93
N ALA A 27 -21.44 -20.18 -6.80
CA ALA A 27 -21.36 -21.51 -6.22
C ALA A 27 -20.85 -22.54 -7.23
N ALA A 28 -21.27 -22.44 -8.49
CA ALA A 28 -20.92 -23.42 -9.52
C ALA A 28 -19.61 -23.09 -10.25
N ASP A 29 -19.32 -21.80 -10.49
CA ASP A 29 -18.21 -21.40 -11.39
C ASP A 29 -17.00 -20.80 -10.65
N VAL A 30 -17.17 -20.33 -9.41
CA VAL A 30 -16.13 -19.56 -8.69
C VAL A 30 -15.60 -20.32 -7.47
N MET A 31 -16.49 -20.78 -6.58
CA MET A 31 -16.11 -21.47 -5.35
C MET A 31 -15.36 -22.78 -5.65
N GLY A 32 -14.09 -22.86 -5.24
CA GLY A 32 -13.22 -24.04 -5.45
C GLY A 32 -12.40 -23.99 -6.75
N GLU A 33 -12.77 -23.14 -7.70
CA GLU A 33 -12.11 -23.03 -9.01
C GLU A 33 -11.24 -21.76 -9.15
N VAL A 34 -11.55 -20.69 -8.40
CA VAL A 34 -10.86 -19.40 -8.47
C VAL A 34 -10.16 -19.11 -7.14
N GLY A 35 -8.86 -18.83 -7.20
CA GLY A 35 -8.09 -18.42 -6.01
C GLY A 35 -8.52 -17.05 -5.49
N PHE A 36 -8.36 -16.79 -4.18
CA PHE A 36 -8.82 -15.52 -3.63
C PHE A 36 -8.01 -14.31 -4.13
N GLY A 37 -6.70 -14.46 -4.37
CA GLY A 37 -5.88 -13.40 -4.98
C GLY A 37 -6.31 -13.10 -6.41
N GLU A 38 -6.51 -14.14 -7.22
CA GLU A 38 -7.09 -14.05 -8.56
C GLU A 38 -8.45 -13.32 -8.55
N LEU A 39 -9.35 -13.70 -7.63
CA LEU A 39 -10.67 -13.09 -7.51
C LEU A 39 -10.57 -11.61 -7.12
N ALA A 40 -9.72 -11.26 -6.15
CA ALA A 40 -9.52 -9.88 -5.72
C ALA A 40 -8.98 -9.00 -6.86
N PHE A 41 -8.05 -9.52 -7.66
CA PHE A 41 -7.60 -8.87 -8.88
C PHE A 41 -8.77 -8.66 -9.85
N TRP A 42 -9.52 -9.72 -10.14
CA TRP A 42 -10.60 -9.68 -11.12
C TRP A 42 -11.71 -8.71 -10.72
N LEU A 43 -12.08 -8.64 -9.43
CA LEU A 43 -13.04 -7.68 -8.92
C LEU A 43 -12.61 -6.23 -9.17
N ALA A 44 -11.33 -5.92 -8.99
CA ALA A 44 -10.83 -4.56 -9.18
C ALA A 44 -10.59 -4.22 -10.66
N ALA A 45 -10.03 -5.15 -11.43
CA ALA A 45 -9.64 -4.94 -12.82
C ALA A 45 -10.79 -5.16 -13.82
N GLN A 46 -11.90 -5.78 -13.38
CA GLN A 46 -13.03 -6.20 -14.23
C GLN A 46 -12.63 -7.14 -15.39
N ARG A 47 -11.42 -7.71 -15.33
CA ARG A 47 -10.90 -8.73 -16.23
C ARG A 47 -10.23 -9.84 -15.43
N ARG A 48 -10.39 -11.08 -15.86
CA ARG A 48 -9.72 -12.21 -15.22
C ARG A 48 -8.21 -12.11 -15.51
N PRO A 49 -7.33 -12.17 -14.50
CA PRO A 49 -5.89 -12.11 -14.73
C PRO A 49 -5.38 -13.37 -15.43
N ALA A 50 -4.27 -13.25 -16.16
CA ALA A 50 -3.48 -14.40 -16.55
C ALA A 50 -2.77 -15.02 -15.34
N SER A 51 -2.35 -16.30 -15.44
CA SER A 51 -1.67 -16.99 -14.33
C SER A 51 -0.43 -16.26 -13.81
N GLY A 52 0.36 -15.65 -14.71
CA GLY A 52 1.53 -14.85 -14.33
C GLY A 52 1.16 -13.57 -13.59
N GLU A 53 0.08 -12.89 -13.99
CA GLU A 53 -0.43 -11.71 -13.29
C GLU A 53 -0.90 -12.07 -11.88
N THR A 54 -1.61 -13.19 -11.74
CA THR A 54 -2.00 -13.73 -10.42
C THR A 54 -0.78 -13.99 -9.55
N ARG A 55 0.26 -14.65 -10.09
CA ARG A 55 1.48 -14.96 -9.32
C ARG A 55 2.20 -13.69 -8.84
N VAL A 56 2.36 -12.69 -9.70
CA VAL A 56 2.98 -11.40 -9.30
C VAL A 56 2.11 -10.68 -8.28
N PHE A 57 0.79 -10.65 -8.49
CA PHE A 57 -0.15 -10.01 -7.57
C PHE A 57 -0.13 -10.65 -6.19
N GLU A 58 -0.20 -11.98 -6.10
CA GLU A 58 -0.14 -12.70 -4.82
C GLU A 58 1.22 -12.58 -4.14
N ALA A 59 2.31 -12.51 -4.90
CA ALA A 59 3.63 -12.21 -4.34
C ALA A 59 3.68 -10.81 -3.70
N VAL A 60 3.04 -9.81 -4.32
CA VAL A 60 2.87 -8.48 -3.72
C VAL A 60 2.04 -8.54 -2.45
N LEU A 61 0.91 -9.25 -2.44
CA LEU A 61 0.08 -9.39 -1.24
C LEU A 61 0.87 -10.04 -0.10
N ALA A 62 1.64 -11.10 -0.39
CA ALA A 62 2.50 -11.75 0.60
C ALA A 62 3.57 -10.79 1.15
N ALA A 63 4.20 -9.99 0.29
CA ALA A 63 5.25 -9.02 0.67
C ALA A 63 4.75 -7.88 1.57
N LEU A 64 3.43 -7.63 1.59
CA LEU A 64 2.77 -6.56 2.34
C LEU A 64 1.96 -7.06 3.54
N ALA A 65 1.79 -8.38 3.69
CA ALA A 65 0.88 -8.99 4.65
C ALA A 65 1.18 -8.59 6.11
N ASP A 66 2.41 -8.82 6.58
CA ASP A 66 2.78 -8.52 7.96
C ASP A 66 4.24 -8.09 8.12
N HIS A 67 4.53 -7.27 9.14
CA HIS A 67 5.87 -6.77 9.47
C HIS A 67 6.09 -6.69 11.00
N GLY A 68 5.51 -7.63 11.75
CA GLY A 68 5.58 -7.66 13.21
C GLY A 68 4.74 -6.56 13.87
N PHE A 69 5.20 -6.09 15.03
CA PHE A 69 4.54 -5.06 15.86
C PHE A 69 4.62 -3.65 15.27
N THR A 70 4.12 -3.50 14.05
CA THR A 70 3.80 -2.19 13.48
C THR A 70 2.71 -1.51 14.30
N PRO A 71 2.58 -0.16 14.25
CA PRO A 71 1.52 0.54 14.97
C PRO A 71 0.12 0.00 14.67
N THR A 72 -0.16 -0.43 13.43
CA THR A 72 -1.45 -1.03 13.06
C THR A 72 -1.69 -2.38 13.76
N ALA A 73 -0.66 -3.23 13.87
CA ALA A 73 -0.75 -4.50 14.60
C ALA A 73 -0.90 -4.28 16.12
N ILE A 74 -0.16 -3.33 16.69
CA ILE A 74 -0.27 -2.97 18.11
C ILE A 74 -1.68 -2.47 18.44
N VAL A 75 -2.19 -1.51 17.65
CA VAL A 75 -3.55 -0.98 17.83
C VAL A 75 -4.60 -2.08 17.69
N THR A 76 -4.47 -2.96 16.70
CA THR A 76 -5.38 -4.11 16.53
C THR A 76 -5.47 -4.95 17.79
N ARG A 77 -4.31 -5.33 18.38
CA ARG A 77 -4.27 -6.14 19.60
C ARG A 77 -4.78 -5.38 20.84
N LEU A 78 -4.49 -4.09 20.96
CA LEU A 78 -5.00 -3.25 22.07
C LEU A 78 -6.52 -3.02 22.00
N THR A 79 -7.07 -2.82 20.80
CA THR A 79 -8.51 -2.75 20.60
C THR A 79 -9.17 -4.10 20.93
N TYR A 80 -8.55 -5.20 20.52
CA TYR A 80 -9.03 -6.54 20.86
C TYR A 80 -8.99 -6.81 22.38
N LEU A 81 -7.95 -6.38 23.08
CA LEU A 81 -7.86 -6.46 24.55
C LEU A 81 -9.06 -5.77 25.22
N SER A 82 -9.49 -4.63 24.69
CA SER A 82 -10.56 -3.82 25.25
C SER A 82 -11.97 -4.37 24.94
N ALA A 83 -12.16 -4.96 23.75
CA ALA A 83 -13.42 -5.50 23.27
C ALA A 83 -13.21 -6.83 22.51
N PRO A 84 -12.96 -7.95 23.23
CA PRO A 84 -12.62 -9.23 22.61
C PRO A 84 -13.77 -9.87 21.81
N ASP A 85 -14.99 -9.39 21.99
CA ASP A 85 -16.19 -9.72 21.23
C ASP A 85 -16.30 -8.95 19.90
N SER A 86 -15.48 -7.92 19.68
CA SER A 86 -15.49 -7.05 18.49
C SER A 86 -14.25 -7.25 17.62
N VAL A 87 -14.11 -8.43 17.03
CA VAL A 87 -13.01 -8.75 16.09
C VAL A 87 -12.96 -7.77 14.91
N GLN A 88 -14.13 -7.44 14.35
CA GLN A 88 -14.26 -6.44 13.29
C GLN A 88 -13.78 -5.06 13.73
N GLY A 89 -14.02 -4.69 14.99
CA GLY A 89 -13.54 -3.43 15.56
C GLY A 89 -12.02 -3.40 15.67
N ALA A 90 -11.41 -4.50 16.12
CA ALA A 90 -9.97 -4.65 16.20
C ALA A 90 -9.30 -4.58 14.81
N LEU A 91 -9.82 -5.31 13.83
CA LEU A 91 -9.34 -5.26 12.43
C LEU A 91 -9.48 -3.85 11.86
N ALA A 92 -10.64 -3.21 12.03
CA ALA A 92 -10.86 -1.85 11.55
C ALA A 92 -9.89 -0.85 12.19
N ALA A 93 -9.64 -0.93 13.50
CA ALA A 93 -8.70 -0.06 14.20
C ALA A 93 -7.28 -0.18 13.62
N GLY A 94 -6.81 -1.39 13.32
CA GLY A 94 -5.54 -1.61 12.64
C GLY A 94 -5.50 -1.01 11.23
N LEU A 95 -6.53 -1.26 10.43
CA LEU A 95 -6.61 -0.77 9.05
C LEU A 95 -6.70 0.76 8.97
N LEU A 96 -7.39 1.41 9.90
CA LEU A 96 -7.48 2.87 10.01
C LEU A 96 -6.12 3.52 10.29
N GLY A 97 -5.14 2.78 10.83
CA GLY A 97 -3.76 3.24 10.96
C GLY A 97 -2.96 3.21 9.65
N GLY A 98 -3.52 2.67 8.57
CA GLY A 98 -2.96 2.71 7.22
C GLY A 98 -3.12 4.08 6.58
N GLY A 99 -2.01 4.70 6.14
CA GLY A 99 -2.00 6.05 5.58
C GLY A 99 -0.67 6.42 4.94
N SER A 100 -0.34 7.70 4.87
CA SER A 100 0.88 8.16 4.16
C SER A 100 2.20 7.58 4.69
N ARG A 101 2.28 7.31 6.00
CA ARG A 101 3.48 6.73 6.63
C ARG A 101 3.55 5.20 6.54
N PHE A 102 2.41 4.53 6.59
CA PHE A 102 2.32 3.06 6.58
C PHE A 102 1.32 2.65 5.50
N LEU A 103 1.75 1.77 4.58
CA LEU A 103 0.96 1.28 3.44
C LEU A 103 0.73 2.29 2.29
N GLY A 104 0.78 3.60 2.53
CA GLY A 104 0.58 4.63 1.49
C GLY A 104 1.65 4.66 0.40
N VAL A 105 2.90 4.31 0.72
CA VAL A 105 4.03 4.34 -0.22
C VAL A 105 3.77 3.49 -1.47
N THR A 106 3.03 2.38 -1.36
CA THR A 106 2.66 1.54 -2.50
C THR A 106 1.90 2.32 -3.57
N GLU A 107 0.91 3.11 -3.15
CA GLU A 107 0.11 3.94 -4.05
C GLU A 107 0.90 5.15 -4.55
N ASP A 108 1.61 5.83 -3.64
CA ASP A 108 2.42 6.99 -3.98
C ASP A 108 3.48 6.64 -5.04
N THR A 109 4.15 5.50 -4.91
CA THR A 109 5.13 5.02 -5.90
C THR A 109 4.46 4.68 -7.24
N GLY A 110 3.36 3.92 -7.24
CA GLY A 110 2.65 3.59 -8.48
C GLY A 110 2.19 4.83 -9.23
N ARG A 111 1.54 5.78 -8.54
CA ARG A 111 1.09 7.06 -9.12
C ARG A 111 2.25 7.92 -9.62
N PHE A 112 3.32 8.02 -8.85
CA PHE A 112 4.50 8.79 -9.22
C PHE A 112 5.16 8.25 -10.50
N LEU A 113 5.42 6.95 -10.55
CA LEU A 113 6.03 6.31 -11.72
C LEU A 113 5.12 6.47 -12.94
N HIS A 114 3.82 6.22 -12.78
CA HIS A 114 2.86 6.38 -13.87
C HIS A 114 2.81 7.81 -14.40
N GLY A 115 2.82 8.82 -13.51
CA GLY A 115 2.84 10.22 -13.90
C GLY A 115 4.09 10.60 -14.71
N VAL A 116 5.26 10.06 -14.33
CA VAL A 116 6.49 10.24 -15.10
C VAL A 116 6.36 9.59 -16.47
N LEU A 117 5.92 8.34 -16.53
CA LEU A 117 5.78 7.59 -17.79
C LEU A 117 4.79 8.25 -18.75
N ALA A 118 3.65 8.75 -18.24
CA ALA A 118 2.64 9.46 -19.02
C ALA A 118 3.14 10.79 -19.58
N SER A 119 4.20 11.37 -19.01
CA SER A 119 4.81 12.62 -19.47
C SER A 119 5.86 12.42 -20.58
N VAL A 120 6.22 11.17 -20.92
CA VAL A 120 7.26 10.88 -21.91
C VAL A 120 6.69 11.01 -23.34
N GLU A 121 7.20 11.98 -24.09
CA GLU A 121 6.93 12.14 -25.52
C GLU A 121 7.85 11.25 -26.38
N GLY A 122 7.36 10.74 -27.50
CA GLY A 122 8.17 9.98 -28.47
C GLY A 122 8.36 8.49 -28.17
N GLY A 123 7.68 7.97 -27.14
CA GLY A 123 7.71 6.56 -26.75
C GLY A 123 8.61 6.29 -25.54
N LEU A 124 8.36 5.16 -24.88
CA LEU A 124 9.13 4.75 -23.71
C LEU A 124 10.54 4.28 -24.12
N PRO A 125 11.54 4.42 -23.23
CA PRO A 125 12.87 3.86 -23.47
C PRO A 125 12.84 2.35 -23.75
N SER A 126 13.76 1.89 -24.59
CA SER A 126 13.91 0.47 -24.95
C SER A 126 15.19 -0.17 -24.40
N ASP A 127 16.08 0.61 -23.81
CA ASP A 127 17.36 0.18 -23.24
C ASP A 127 17.64 0.82 -21.88
N ASP A 128 18.62 0.27 -21.16
CA ASP A 128 18.99 0.75 -19.83
C ASP A 128 19.47 2.20 -19.84
N ALA A 129 20.20 2.63 -20.89
CA ALA A 129 20.69 3.99 -21.00
C ALA A 129 19.55 5.01 -21.11
N GLY A 130 18.50 4.71 -21.87
CA GLY A 130 17.31 5.54 -21.97
C GLY A 130 16.52 5.59 -20.66
N TRP A 131 16.38 4.47 -19.97
CA TRP A 131 15.74 4.42 -18.64
C TRP A 131 16.53 5.22 -17.60
N ASP A 132 17.86 5.08 -17.57
CA ASP A 132 18.76 5.83 -16.69
C ASP A 132 18.68 7.33 -16.97
N ALA A 133 18.63 7.74 -18.23
CA ALA A 133 18.46 9.14 -18.62
C ALA A 133 17.11 9.71 -18.17
N LEU A 134 16.01 8.94 -18.28
CA LEU A 134 14.70 9.33 -17.77
C LEU A 134 14.72 9.46 -16.24
N ALA A 135 15.26 8.47 -15.54
CA ALA A 135 15.38 8.47 -14.09
C ALA A 135 16.21 9.67 -13.58
N LEU A 136 17.34 9.99 -14.21
CA LEU A 136 18.16 11.16 -13.88
C LEU A 136 17.39 12.47 -14.02
N ARG A 137 16.61 12.64 -15.11
CA ARG A 137 15.76 13.84 -15.27
C ARG A 137 14.73 13.94 -14.16
N THR A 138 14.01 12.84 -13.89
CA THR A 138 13.01 12.76 -12.82
C THR A 138 13.60 13.10 -11.45
N LEU A 139 14.74 12.52 -11.10
CA LEU A 139 15.44 12.78 -9.84
C LEU A 139 15.85 14.24 -9.68
N ARG A 140 16.31 14.90 -10.75
CA ARG A 140 16.68 16.32 -10.73
C ARG A 140 15.46 17.22 -10.49
N VAL A 141 14.34 16.93 -11.16
CA VAL A 141 13.06 17.65 -10.96
C VAL A 141 12.58 17.54 -9.52
N GLU A 142 12.56 16.33 -8.95
CA GLU A 142 12.12 16.14 -7.56
C GLU A 142 13.07 16.82 -6.56
N ARG A 143 14.39 16.77 -6.81
CA ARG A 143 15.39 17.46 -5.98
C ARG A 143 15.23 18.98 -6.02
N GLU A 144 15.04 19.56 -7.20
CA GLU A 144 14.82 21.00 -7.38
C GLU A 144 13.55 21.45 -6.64
N ALA A 145 12.49 20.65 -6.72
CA ALA A 145 11.24 20.90 -6.02
C ALA A 145 11.27 20.56 -4.52
N ARG A 146 12.40 20.07 -3.98
CA ARG A 146 12.57 19.63 -2.59
C ARG A 146 11.55 18.57 -2.15
N ARG A 147 11.16 17.69 -3.08
CA ARG A 147 10.25 16.57 -2.83
C ARG A 147 11.01 15.26 -2.69
N PHE A 148 10.40 14.31 -2.00
CA PHE A 148 10.92 12.95 -1.90
C PHE A 148 10.42 12.09 -3.06
N VAL A 149 11.28 11.18 -3.52
CA VAL A 149 10.89 10.14 -4.48
C VAL A 149 10.26 8.97 -3.70
N PRO A 150 8.97 8.65 -3.89
CA PRO A 150 8.33 7.56 -3.15
C PRO A 150 8.96 6.22 -3.52
N GLY A 151 9.21 5.38 -2.52
CA GLY A 151 9.86 4.08 -2.70
C GLY A 151 11.39 4.11 -2.64
N LEU A 152 12.03 5.29 -2.61
CA LEU A 152 13.48 5.44 -2.44
C LEU A 152 13.84 5.75 -0.99
N GLY A 153 14.58 4.84 -0.36
CA GLY A 153 15.01 4.89 1.04
C GLY A 153 14.22 3.93 1.93
N HIS A 154 14.90 3.44 2.98
CA HIS A 154 14.31 2.54 3.98
C HIS A 154 14.81 2.91 5.39
N HIS A 155 13.94 2.81 6.40
CA HIS A 155 14.28 3.14 7.79
C HIS A 155 15.08 2.01 8.48
N VAL A 156 14.72 0.75 8.28
CA VAL A 156 15.46 -0.47 8.74
C VAL A 156 16.51 -0.97 7.74
N HIS A 157 16.10 -1.41 6.54
CA HIS A 157 16.96 -2.06 5.55
C HIS A 157 17.88 -1.10 4.79
N LYS A 158 18.90 -0.55 5.46
CA LYS A 158 19.84 0.42 4.86
C LYS A 158 20.63 -0.13 3.67
N ASP A 159 20.93 -1.43 3.70
CA ASP A 159 21.74 -2.11 2.69
C ASP A 159 20.92 -2.75 1.56
N GLY A 160 19.60 -2.61 1.59
CA GLY A 160 18.69 -3.17 0.59
C GLY A 160 17.50 -3.91 1.21
N ASP A 161 16.31 -3.66 0.69
CA ASP A 161 15.11 -4.40 1.07
C ASP A 161 15.08 -5.75 0.32
N PRO A 162 15.05 -6.90 1.02
CA PRO A 162 15.12 -8.22 0.38
C PRO A 162 13.91 -8.52 -0.52
N ARG A 163 12.79 -7.81 -0.34
CA ARG A 163 11.59 -7.98 -1.17
C ARG A 163 11.77 -7.44 -2.58
N THR A 164 12.59 -6.40 -2.74
CA THR A 164 12.83 -5.74 -4.02
C THR A 164 13.42 -6.69 -5.08
N PRO A 165 14.59 -7.32 -4.88
CA PRO A 165 15.14 -8.23 -5.88
C PRO A 165 14.22 -9.42 -6.15
N ARG A 166 13.54 -9.95 -5.12
CA ARG A 166 12.66 -11.10 -5.28
C ARG A 166 11.41 -10.79 -6.13
N LEU A 167 10.79 -9.63 -5.94
CA LEU A 167 9.64 -9.24 -6.76
C LEU A 167 10.04 -8.93 -8.20
N VAL A 168 11.21 -8.33 -8.41
CA VAL A 168 11.76 -8.11 -9.75
C VAL A 168 12.02 -9.44 -10.47
N GLU A 169 12.60 -10.42 -9.78
CA GLU A 169 12.81 -11.77 -10.32
C GLU A 169 11.50 -12.43 -10.75
N ILE A 170 10.49 -12.46 -9.86
CA ILE A 170 9.17 -13.04 -10.17
C ILE A 170 8.52 -12.33 -11.36
N ALA A 171 8.54 -10.99 -11.40
CA ALA A 171 8.00 -10.24 -12.52
C ALA A 171 8.74 -10.53 -13.83
N THR A 172 10.06 -10.71 -13.79
CA THR A 172 10.86 -11.05 -14.97
C THR A 172 10.54 -12.45 -15.48
N GLU A 173 10.44 -13.44 -14.58
CA GLU A 173 10.07 -14.82 -14.91
C GLU A 173 8.71 -14.90 -15.62
N GLU A 174 7.73 -14.08 -15.20
CA GLU A 174 6.39 -14.04 -15.80
C GLU A 174 6.29 -13.11 -17.02
N GLY A 175 7.38 -12.45 -17.44
CA GLY A 175 7.37 -11.49 -18.54
C GLY A 175 6.60 -10.19 -18.22
N LEU A 176 6.46 -9.86 -16.93
CA LEU A 176 5.72 -8.73 -16.37
C LEU A 176 6.63 -7.66 -15.76
N PHE A 177 7.94 -7.70 -16.05
CA PHE A 177 8.86 -6.59 -15.75
C PHE A 177 8.59 -5.44 -16.73
N GLY A 178 7.63 -4.58 -16.37
CA GLY A 178 7.11 -3.54 -17.24
C GLY A 178 7.78 -2.17 -17.06
N PRO A 179 7.19 -1.13 -17.67
CA PRO A 179 7.69 0.24 -17.61
C PRO A 179 7.85 0.82 -16.20
N HIS A 180 6.94 0.52 -15.27
CA HIS A 180 6.99 1.07 -13.92
C HIS A 180 8.15 0.45 -13.15
N LEU A 181 8.32 -0.87 -13.21
CA LEU A 181 9.47 -1.56 -12.63
C LEU A 181 10.79 -1.14 -13.29
N SER A 182 10.81 -0.93 -14.61
CA SER A 182 11.98 -0.45 -15.35
C SER A 182 12.44 0.92 -14.86
N LEU A 183 11.52 1.89 -14.77
CA LEU A 183 11.81 3.21 -14.24
C LEU A 183 12.22 3.16 -12.77
N PHE A 184 11.54 2.35 -11.96
CA PHE A 184 11.86 2.19 -10.54
C PHE A 184 13.27 1.63 -10.33
N ALA A 185 13.66 0.62 -11.11
CA ALA A 185 15.01 0.05 -11.10
C ALA A 185 16.07 1.09 -11.55
N ALA A 186 15.79 1.84 -12.61
CA ALA A 186 16.69 2.89 -13.09
C ALA A 186 16.91 4.00 -12.06
N ILE A 187 15.85 4.43 -11.35
CA ILE A 187 15.97 5.34 -10.20
C ILE A 187 16.90 4.75 -9.14
N GLY A 188 16.76 3.45 -8.84
CA GLY A 188 17.66 2.74 -7.93
C GLY A 188 19.13 2.79 -8.34
N ARG A 189 19.42 2.68 -9.64
CA ARG A 189 20.80 2.74 -10.18
C ARG A 189 21.41 4.13 -10.11
N VAL A 190 20.68 5.15 -10.57
CA VAL A 190 21.27 6.48 -10.88
C VAL A 190 21.06 7.54 -9.81
N HIS A 191 20.23 7.29 -8.79
CA HIS A 191 20.00 8.28 -7.73
C HIS A 191 21.27 8.76 -6.99
N PRO A 192 22.36 7.98 -6.81
CA PRO A 192 23.54 8.49 -6.11
C PRO A 192 24.18 9.70 -6.81
N GLU A 193 24.10 9.77 -8.13
CA GLU A 193 24.61 10.90 -8.93
C GLU A 193 23.88 12.21 -8.61
N VAL A 194 22.60 12.12 -8.26
CA VAL A 194 21.77 13.29 -7.97
C VAL A 194 21.71 13.59 -6.48
N LEU A 195 21.71 12.56 -5.62
CA LEU A 195 21.54 12.70 -4.18
C LEU A 195 22.85 12.77 -3.40
N GLY A 196 23.98 12.38 -4.01
CA GLY A 196 25.29 12.32 -3.35
C GLY A 196 25.41 11.24 -2.28
N ARG A 197 24.43 10.32 -2.20
CA ARG A 197 24.38 9.20 -1.27
C ARG A 197 23.54 8.08 -1.85
N THR A 198 23.81 6.85 -1.43
CA THR A 198 23.03 5.68 -1.80
C THR A 198 21.86 5.47 -0.83
N LEU A 199 20.68 5.20 -1.38
CA LEU A 199 19.45 4.87 -0.68
C LEU A 199 18.86 3.60 -1.32
N PRO A 200 18.39 2.64 -0.52
CA PRO A 200 17.81 1.41 -1.03
C PRO A 200 16.42 1.64 -1.62
N LEU A 201 16.07 0.94 -2.70
CA LEU A 201 14.68 0.81 -3.12
C LEU A 201 13.92 -0.05 -2.11
N ASN A 202 12.80 0.45 -1.58
CA ASN A 202 12.04 -0.25 -0.54
C ASN A 202 10.94 -1.18 -1.10
N GLY A 203 10.54 -2.14 -0.28
CA GLY A 203 9.58 -3.17 -0.63
C GLY A 203 8.18 -2.64 -0.95
N ALA A 204 7.74 -1.57 -0.30
CA ALA A 204 6.46 -0.95 -0.63
C ALA A 204 6.48 -0.30 -2.03
N GLY A 205 7.60 0.33 -2.38
CA GLY A 205 7.80 0.96 -3.69
C GLY A 205 7.81 -0.04 -4.83
N VAL A 206 8.56 -1.16 -4.70
CA VAL A 206 8.55 -2.21 -5.74
C VAL A 206 7.17 -2.85 -5.88
N CYS A 207 6.41 -3.00 -4.78
CA CYS A 207 5.04 -3.48 -4.83
C CYS A 207 4.16 -2.51 -5.62
N GLY A 208 4.30 -1.20 -5.37
CA GLY A 208 3.58 -0.16 -6.11
C GLY A 208 3.89 -0.18 -7.61
N ALA A 209 5.16 -0.32 -7.97
CA ALA A 209 5.60 -0.43 -9.35
C ALA A 209 5.03 -1.70 -10.02
N ALA A 210 5.13 -2.86 -9.36
CA ALA A 210 4.61 -4.12 -9.88
C ALA A 210 3.09 -4.08 -10.08
N LEU A 211 2.32 -3.57 -9.11
CA LEU A 211 0.86 -3.45 -9.26
C LEU A 211 0.47 -2.51 -10.40
N ALA A 212 1.24 -1.44 -10.62
CA ALA A 212 1.02 -0.54 -11.75
C ALA A 212 1.33 -1.21 -13.11
N ASP A 213 2.37 -2.04 -13.18
CA ASP A 213 2.67 -2.84 -14.39
C ASP A 213 1.61 -3.90 -14.69
N LEU A 214 0.90 -4.41 -13.66
CA LEU A 214 -0.27 -5.27 -13.84
C LEU A 214 -1.51 -4.52 -14.35
N GLY A 215 -1.44 -3.19 -14.48
CA GLY A 215 -2.55 -2.37 -14.97
C GLY A 215 -3.73 -2.26 -13.99
N LEU A 216 -3.48 -2.39 -12.68
CA LEU A 216 -4.50 -2.15 -11.66
C LEU A 216 -4.79 -0.65 -11.52
N PRO A 217 -6.03 -0.26 -11.12
CA PRO A 217 -6.38 1.15 -10.92
C PRO A 217 -5.46 1.81 -9.88
N LEU A 218 -4.80 2.89 -10.26
CA LEU A 218 -3.77 3.53 -9.44
C LEU A 218 -4.33 4.12 -8.14
N GLU A 219 -5.60 4.51 -8.13
CA GLU A 219 -6.35 5.01 -6.98
C GLU A 219 -6.63 3.92 -5.93
N LEU A 220 -6.45 2.66 -6.29
CA LEU A 220 -6.77 1.51 -5.44
C LEU A 220 -5.53 0.74 -4.98
N LEU A 221 -4.32 1.19 -5.33
CA LEU A 221 -3.09 0.48 -4.95
C LEU A 221 -2.93 0.35 -3.44
N ARG A 222 -3.33 1.38 -2.68
CA ARG A 222 -3.38 1.30 -1.22
C ARG A 222 -4.43 0.30 -0.73
N GLY A 223 -5.53 0.15 -1.46
CA GLY A 223 -6.55 -0.86 -1.20
C GLY A 223 -5.99 -2.28 -1.20
N PHE A 224 -5.09 -2.62 -2.13
CA PHE A 224 -4.43 -3.94 -2.14
C PHE A 224 -3.42 -4.10 -1.00
N ALA A 225 -2.72 -3.03 -0.62
CA ALA A 225 -1.87 -3.05 0.57
C ALA A 225 -2.70 -3.28 1.86
N LEU A 226 -3.90 -2.68 1.94
CA LEU A 226 -4.84 -2.91 3.03
C LEU A 226 -5.42 -4.34 3.00
N LEU A 227 -5.76 -4.87 1.82
CA LEU A 227 -6.19 -6.27 1.66
C LEU A 227 -5.15 -7.23 2.21
N ALA A 228 -3.88 -7.06 1.81
CA ALA A 228 -2.75 -7.83 2.34
C ALA A 228 -2.64 -7.67 3.86
N ARG A 229 -2.72 -6.42 4.36
CA ARG A 229 -2.62 -6.13 5.78
C ARG A 229 -3.73 -6.79 6.59
N THR A 230 -4.95 -6.86 6.07
CA THR A 230 -6.06 -7.57 6.73
C THR A 230 -5.70 -9.02 7.03
N ALA A 231 -5.09 -9.73 6.07
CA ALA A 231 -4.64 -11.10 6.28
C ALA A 231 -3.59 -11.18 7.41
N GLY A 232 -2.63 -10.26 7.43
CA GLY A 232 -1.65 -10.15 8.52
C GLY A 232 -2.28 -9.87 9.88
N LEU A 233 -3.23 -8.93 9.96
CA LEU A 233 -3.92 -8.57 11.20
C LEU A 233 -4.80 -9.72 11.74
N ILE A 234 -5.42 -10.52 10.87
CA ILE A 234 -6.07 -11.77 11.28
C ILE A 234 -5.05 -12.70 11.92
N GLY A 235 -3.85 -12.83 11.33
CA GLY A 235 -2.74 -13.59 11.92
C GLY A 235 -2.30 -13.06 13.29
N GLN A 236 -2.21 -11.73 13.44
CA GLN A 236 -1.90 -11.07 14.71
C GLN A 236 -2.94 -11.41 15.79
N LEU A 237 -4.23 -11.37 15.46
CA LEU A 237 -5.30 -11.75 16.39
C LEU A 237 -5.31 -13.26 16.68
N ALA A 238 -5.05 -14.10 15.68
CA ALA A 238 -4.95 -15.55 15.87
C ALA A 238 -3.79 -15.95 16.79
N GLU A 239 -2.70 -15.17 16.79
CA GLU A 239 -1.65 -15.30 17.80
C GLU A 239 -2.10 -14.73 19.15
N GLU A 240 -2.73 -13.56 19.19
CA GLU A 240 -3.23 -12.94 20.42
C GLU A 240 -4.17 -13.87 21.21
N LEU A 241 -5.01 -14.64 20.52
CA LEU A 241 -5.89 -15.67 21.14
C LEU A 241 -5.13 -16.78 21.87
N ARG A 242 -3.90 -17.11 21.41
CA ARG A 242 -3.10 -18.24 21.94
C ARG A 242 -1.99 -17.76 22.87
N ARG A 243 -1.39 -16.61 22.59
CA ARG A 243 -0.28 -15.98 23.28
C ARG A 243 -0.52 -14.47 23.32
N PRO A 244 -1.38 -13.99 24.24
CA PRO A 244 -1.74 -12.59 24.31
C PRO A 244 -0.54 -11.74 24.73
N VAL A 245 -0.36 -10.60 24.08
CA VAL A 245 0.65 -9.58 24.45
C VAL A 245 0.03 -8.20 24.64
N GLY A 246 -1.23 -8.01 24.24
CA GLY A 246 -1.93 -6.72 24.33
C GLY A 246 -1.92 -6.15 25.75
N ASN A 247 -2.14 -6.99 26.77
CA ASN A 247 -2.09 -6.55 28.17
C ASN A 247 -0.68 -6.16 28.62
N GLU A 248 0.36 -6.86 28.13
CA GLU A 248 1.76 -6.50 28.42
C GLU A 248 2.12 -5.16 27.78
N ILE A 249 1.69 -4.93 26.53
CA ILE A 249 1.86 -3.64 25.85
C ILE A 249 1.16 -2.53 26.64
N PHE A 250 -0.10 -2.74 27.03
CA PHE A 250 -0.87 -1.78 27.82
C PHE A 250 -0.16 -1.43 29.14
N LEU A 251 0.18 -2.45 29.94
CA LEU A 251 0.84 -2.26 31.24
C LEU A 251 2.25 -1.67 31.10
N SER A 252 2.97 -1.94 30.00
CA SER A 252 4.28 -1.33 29.75
C SER A 252 4.20 0.19 29.65
N VAL A 253 3.10 0.73 29.13
CA VAL A 253 2.87 2.18 29.05
C VAL A 253 2.28 2.71 30.34
N ASP A 254 1.24 2.06 30.87
CA ASP A 254 0.51 2.54 32.04
C ASP A 254 1.39 2.59 33.29
N LEU A 255 2.18 1.54 33.57
CA LEU A 255 3.03 1.46 34.76
C LEU A 255 4.30 2.35 34.67
N ASN A 256 4.63 2.86 33.48
CA ASN A 256 5.77 3.76 33.25
C ASN A 256 5.36 5.20 32.97
N ASN A 257 4.11 5.56 33.30
CA ASN A 257 3.65 6.94 33.19
C ASN A 257 4.27 7.83 34.29
N ARG A 258 4.31 9.14 34.04
CA ARG A 258 4.71 10.14 35.03
C ARG A 258 3.77 11.32 34.98
N SER A 259 3.19 11.68 36.12
CA SER A 259 2.43 12.91 36.25
C SER A 259 3.31 14.14 35.98
N ILE A 260 2.85 15.04 35.13
CA ILE A 260 3.47 16.34 34.86
C ILE A 260 2.46 17.45 35.18
N ALA A 261 2.95 18.62 35.57
CA ALA A 261 2.08 19.77 35.76
C ALA A 261 1.37 20.14 34.45
N PRO A 262 0.10 20.58 34.48
CA PRO A 262 -0.59 21.05 33.27
C PRO A 262 0.10 22.30 32.73
N ASP A 263 0.11 22.44 31.40
CA ASP A 263 0.54 23.66 30.68
C ASP A 263 -0.69 24.30 30.03
N PRO A 264 -1.37 25.24 30.70
CA PRO A 264 -2.62 25.81 30.20
C PRO A 264 -2.41 26.59 28.90
N TYR A 265 -3.25 26.32 27.91
CA TYR A 265 -3.26 27.08 26.67
C TYR A 265 -3.48 28.58 26.94
N THR A 266 -2.55 29.41 26.47
CA THR A 266 -2.68 30.88 26.48
C THR A 266 -2.99 31.34 25.06
N PRO A 267 -4.21 31.85 24.77
CA PRO A 267 -4.50 32.44 23.48
C PRO A 267 -3.49 33.56 23.21
N THR A 268 -2.84 33.55 22.04
CA THR A 268 -2.07 34.72 21.61
C THR A 268 -3.02 35.90 21.53
N SER A 269 -2.70 37.00 22.20
CA SER A 269 -3.46 38.23 22.05
C SER A 269 -3.51 38.58 20.56
N THR A 270 -4.72 38.68 20.01
CA THR A 270 -4.95 39.26 18.69
C THR A 270 -4.14 40.56 18.62
N PRO A 271 -3.26 40.75 17.62
CA PRO A 271 -2.57 42.03 17.50
C PRO A 271 -3.65 43.13 17.40
N THR A 272 -3.63 44.05 18.36
CA THR A 272 -4.51 45.21 18.36
C THR A 272 -4.33 45.93 17.02
N PRO A 273 -5.40 46.27 16.28
CA PRO A 273 -5.28 47.10 15.09
C PRO A 273 -4.86 48.51 15.53
N GLY A 274 -3.56 48.72 15.68
CA GLY A 274 -2.98 49.96 16.21
C GLY A 274 -1.49 50.15 15.91
N ASP A 275 -0.67 49.10 16.00
CA ASP A 275 0.79 49.22 15.79
C ASP A 275 1.22 48.97 14.35
N ARG A 276 0.54 49.63 13.41
CA ARG A 276 1.07 49.86 12.06
C ARG A 276 1.07 51.36 11.76
N HIS A 277 1.72 52.17 12.57
CA HIS A 277 2.30 53.45 12.13
C HIS A 277 3.44 53.85 13.07
N GLY A 278 4.67 53.83 12.54
CA GLY A 278 5.92 54.19 13.19
C GLY A 278 7.09 53.65 12.39
#